data_AF-A0A086Y479-F1
#
_entry.id   AF-A0A086Y479-F1
#
_cell.length_a   1.000
_cell.length_b   1.000
_cell.length_c   1.000
_cell.angle_alpha   90.00
_cell.angle_beta   90.00
_cell.angle_gamma   90.00
#
_symmetry.space_group_name_H-M   'P 1'
#
loop_
_entity.id
_entity.type
_entity.pdbx_description
1 polymer ?
#
loop_
_entity_poly.entity_id
_entity_poly.type
_entity_poly.pdbx_seq_one_letter_code
_entity_poly.pdbx_strand_id
1 'polypeptide(L)'
;MPEDVGKRSGKRAAQRAIRDLDAATAEALRIDRAEAQANRRVEALSAAIRACRAEIRHSDDAELLDALESLLEDLSRMEETLPLEQAFRADERERAMSRAVAAQARLQRLSEDGATDTVPGARKTTEAAPFAAIAGLGAQILRRSGMSGGAHPVLRGIETAPGGDMHAFEPE
;
A
#
# COMPACT_ATOMS: atom_id res chain seq x y z
N MET A 1 -9.80 44.97 18.11
CA MET A 1 -10.24 43.56 18.19
C MET A 1 -9.65 42.71 17.04
N PRO A 2 -8.34 42.40 17.02
CA PRO A 2 -7.71 41.61 15.93
C PRO A 2 -7.41 40.14 16.27
N GLU A 3 -7.37 39.78 17.56
CA GLU A 3 -6.88 38.46 18.04
C GLU A 3 -7.75 37.26 17.58
N ASP A 4 -9.01 37.52 17.24
CA ASP A 4 -9.98 36.47 16.94
C ASP A 4 -9.92 35.99 15.47
N VAL A 5 -9.23 36.74 14.59
CA VAL A 5 -9.09 36.37 13.18
C VAL A 5 -7.95 35.36 12.98
N GLY A 6 -6.83 35.53 13.69
CA GLY A 6 -5.69 34.60 13.66
C GLY A 6 -6.05 33.20 14.15
N LYS A 7 -6.77 33.10 15.28
CA LYS A 7 -7.23 31.82 15.86
C LYS A 7 -8.20 31.06 14.92
N ARG A 8 -9.10 31.78 14.24
CA ARG A 8 -10.03 31.19 13.26
C ARG A 8 -9.32 30.70 11.99
N SER A 9 -8.24 31.37 11.58
CA SER A 9 -7.41 30.94 10.45
C SER A 9 -6.67 29.64 10.76
N GLY A 10 -6.00 29.57 11.92
CA GLY A 10 -5.26 28.38 12.36
C GLY A 10 -6.15 27.14 12.52
N LYS A 11 -7.35 27.31 13.08
CA LYS A 11 -8.33 26.22 13.22
C LYS A 11 -8.77 25.65 11.86
N ARG A 12 -9.00 26.50 10.86
CA ARG A 12 -9.37 26.07 9.50
C ARG A 12 -8.20 25.35 8.81
N ALA A 13 -6.97 25.85 8.98
CA ALA A 13 -5.78 25.22 8.43
C ALA A 13 -5.54 23.82 9.03
N ALA A 14 -5.68 23.68 10.35
CA ALA A 14 -5.58 22.39 11.03
C ALA A 14 -6.66 21.41 10.56
N GLN A 15 -7.90 21.86 10.43
CA GLN A 15 -9.00 21.01 9.98
C GLN A 15 -8.83 20.56 8.52
N ARG A 16 -8.26 21.40 7.65
CA ARG A 16 -7.89 21.00 6.29
C ARG A 16 -6.77 19.95 6.30
N ALA A 17 -5.73 20.14 7.09
CA ALA A 17 -4.63 19.18 7.18
C ALA A 17 -5.08 17.82 7.74
N ILE A 18 -6.03 17.78 8.69
CA ILE A 18 -6.66 16.53 9.15
C ILE A 18 -7.40 15.86 7.99
N ARG A 19 -8.26 16.58 7.25
CA ARG A 19 -8.99 16.00 6.12
C ARG A 19 -8.06 15.47 5.04
N ASP A 20 -6.97 16.19 4.75
CA ASP A 20 -5.96 15.74 3.80
C ASP A 20 -5.31 14.43 4.26
N LEU A 21 -5.00 14.31 5.56
CA LEU A 21 -4.42 13.10 6.16
C LEU A 21 -5.41 11.92 6.11
N ASP A 22 -6.66 12.14 6.48
CA ASP A 22 -7.71 11.11 6.43
C ASP A 22 -7.93 10.62 5.00
N ALA A 23 -8.00 11.53 4.03
CA ALA A 23 -8.18 11.19 2.62
C ALA A 23 -7.00 10.38 2.08
N ALA A 24 -5.76 10.81 2.35
CA ALA A 24 -4.56 10.11 1.94
C ALA A 24 -4.45 8.70 2.56
N THR A 25 -4.81 8.57 3.84
CA THR A 25 -4.81 7.29 4.55
C THR A 25 -5.88 6.34 4.01
N ALA A 26 -7.10 6.86 3.78
CA ALA A 26 -8.19 6.08 3.19
C ALA A 26 -7.85 5.59 1.78
N GLU A 27 -7.09 6.39 1.02
CA GLU A 27 -6.60 6.00 -0.30
C GLU A 27 -5.57 4.88 -0.24
N ALA A 28 -4.55 4.99 0.63
CA ALA A 28 -3.59 3.90 0.84
C ALA A 28 -4.28 2.58 1.23
N LEU A 29 -5.26 2.64 2.15
CA LEU A 29 -6.03 1.45 2.56
C LEU A 29 -6.86 0.84 1.41
N ARG A 30 -7.36 1.67 0.49
CA ARG A 30 -8.10 1.19 -0.68
C ARG A 30 -7.17 0.44 -1.63
N ILE A 31 -5.97 0.96 -1.83
CA ILE A 31 -4.94 0.35 -2.66
C ILE A 31 -4.53 -1.00 -2.07
N ASP A 32 -4.21 -1.05 -0.77
CA ASP A 32 -3.87 -2.30 -0.07
C ASP A 32 -4.98 -3.36 -0.20
N ARG A 33 -6.26 -2.95 -0.13
CA ARG A 33 -7.41 -3.86 -0.32
C ARG A 33 -7.50 -4.37 -1.76
N ALA A 34 -7.25 -3.51 -2.74
CA ALA A 34 -7.29 -3.89 -4.16
C ALA A 34 -6.19 -4.91 -4.48
N GLU A 35 -4.97 -4.71 -3.96
CA GLU A 35 -3.87 -5.69 -4.07
C GLU A 35 -4.23 -7.02 -3.41
N ALA A 36 -4.74 -6.99 -2.18
CA ALA A 36 -5.16 -8.20 -1.48
C ALA A 36 -6.28 -8.95 -2.22
N GLN A 37 -7.20 -8.22 -2.86
CA GLN A 37 -8.27 -8.84 -3.67
C GLN A 37 -7.71 -9.47 -4.94
N ALA A 38 -6.77 -8.81 -5.62
CA ALA A 38 -6.13 -9.36 -6.81
C ALA A 38 -5.39 -10.67 -6.50
N ASN A 39 -4.62 -10.71 -5.41
CA ASN A 39 -3.91 -11.92 -4.97
C ASN A 39 -4.88 -13.06 -4.62
N ARG A 40 -5.99 -12.77 -3.91
CA ARG A 40 -7.01 -13.78 -3.62
C ARG A 40 -7.66 -14.37 -4.87
N ARG A 41 -7.83 -13.57 -5.93
CA ARG A 41 -8.38 -14.07 -7.20
C ARG A 41 -7.43 -15.06 -7.87
N VAL A 42 -6.12 -14.78 -7.87
CA VAL A 42 -5.10 -15.72 -8.37
C VAL A 42 -5.09 -17.01 -7.55
N GLU A 43 -5.13 -16.91 -6.22
CA GLU A 43 -5.20 -18.06 -5.32
C GLU A 43 -6.45 -18.92 -5.58
N ALA A 44 -7.60 -18.27 -5.77
CA ALA A 44 -8.87 -18.94 -6.06
C ALA A 44 -8.86 -19.66 -7.41
N LEU A 45 -8.37 -19.01 -8.48
CA LEU A 45 -8.20 -19.63 -9.80
C LEU A 45 -7.25 -20.81 -9.73
N SER A 46 -6.09 -20.64 -9.08
CA SER A 46 -5.12 -21.71 -8.88
C SER A 46 -5.72 -22.89 -8.11
N ALA A 47 -6.55 -22.63 -7.10
CA ALA A 47 -7.24 -23.68 -6.35
C ALA A 47 -8.28 -24.41 -7.21
N ALA A 48 -9.07 -23.68 -8.01
CA ALA A 48 -10.05 -24.27 -8.93
C ALA A 48 -9.36 -25.16 -9.98
N ILE A 49 -8.28 -24.68 -10.60
CA ILE A 49 -7.48 -25.45 -11.56
C ILE A 49 -6.94 -26.74 -10.94
N ARG A 50 -6.44 -26.68 -9.69
CA ARG A 50 -5.99 -27.88 -8.97
C ARG A 50 -7.12 -28.86 -8.71
N ALA A 51 -8.31 -28.38 -8.38
CA ALA A 51 -9.50 -29.21 -8.17
C ALA A 51 -9.93 -29.89 -9.47
N CYS A 52 -10.07 -29.13 -10.57
CA CYS A 52 -10.41 -29.69 -11.88
C CYS A 52 -9.37 -30.74 -12.33
N ARG A 53 -8.07 -30.45 -12.21
CA ARG A 53 -7.01 -31.43 -12.51
C ARG A 53 -7.09 -32.68 -11.64
N ALA A 54 -7.54 -32.57 -10.40
CA ALA A 54 -7.70 -33.72 -9.53
C ALA A 54 -8.89 -34.59 -9.96
N GLU A 55 -9.99 -33.98 -10.35
CA GLU A 55 -11.20 -34.66 -10.82
C GLU A 55 -11.01 -35.29 -12.21
N ILE A 56 -10.33 -34.62 -13.15
CA ILE A 56 -10.00 -35.16 -14.49
C ILE A 56 -9.20 -36.45 -14.40
N ARG A 57 -8.36 -36.64 -13.37
CA ARG A 57 -7.64 -37.91 -13.18
C ARG A 57 -8.56 -39.10 -12.90
N HIS A 58 -9.81 -38.84 -12.54
CA HIS A 58 -10.79 -39.84 -12.15
C HIS A 58 -12.03 -39.84 -13.06
N SER A 59 -12.10 -38.94 -14.04
CA SER A 59 -13.25 -38.75 -14.93
C SER A 59 -12.82 -38.21 -16.29
N ASP A 60 -13.30 -38.81 -17.38
CA ASP A 60 -13.13 -38.30 -18.75
C ASP A 60 -14.24 -37.30 -19.12
N ASP A 61 -14.60 -36.43 -18.17
CA ASP A 61 -15.66 -35.45 -18.36
C ASP A 61 -15.19 -34.30 -19.26
N ALA A 62 -15.74 -34.23 -20.47
CA ALA A 62 -15.43 -33.19 -21.44
C ALA A 62 -15.80 -31.79 -20.94
N GLU A 63 -16.88 -31.63 -20.18
CA GLU A 63 -17.27 -30.33 -19.62
C GLU A 63 -16.24 -29.84 -18.59
N LEU A 64 -15.63 -30.76 -17.86
CA LEU A 64 -14.58 -30.46 -16.89
C LEU A 64 -13.25 -30.08 -17.56
N LEU A 65 -12.94 -30.66 -18.72
CA LEU A 65 -11.79 -30.29 -19.54
C LEU A 65 -11.96 -28.88 -20.12
N ASP A 66 -13.12 -28.56 -20.67
CA ASP A 66 -13.44 -27.22 -21.17
C ASP A 66 -13.39 -26.17 -20.05
N ALA A 67 -13.93 -26.51 -18.86
CA ALA A 67 -13.83 -25.65 -17.69
C ALA A 67 -12.38 -25.42 -17.25
N LEU A 68 -11.54 -26.46 -17.27
CA LEU A 68 -10.11 -26.33 -16.97
C LEU A 68 -9.40 -25.41 -17.95
N GLU A 69 -9.68 -25.54 -19.26
CA GLU A 69 -9.09 -24.67 -20.29
C GLU A 69 -9.48 -23.21 -20.06
N SER A 70 -10.77 -22.93 -19.84
CA SER A 70 -11.25 -21.57 -19.52
C SER A 70 -10.58 -21.00 -18.27
N LEU A 71 -10.41 -21.79 -17.21
CA LEU A 71 -9.74 -21.34 -15.99
C LEU A 71 -8.25 -21.05 -16.21
N LEU A 72 -7.58 -21.83 -17.07
CA LEU A 72 -6.18 -21.62 -17.44
C LEU A 72 -6.02 -20.34 -18.27
N GLU A 73 -6.94 -20.07 -19.20
CA GLU A 73 -6.95 -18.81 -19.95
C GLU A 73 -7.12 -17.61 -19.02
N ASP A 74 -8.07 -17.68 -18.09
CA ASP A 74 -8.32 -16.59 -17.13
C ASP A 74 -7.11 -16.36 -16.21
N LEU A 75 -6.44 -17.43 -15.78
CA LEU A 75 -5.21 -17.33 -15.00
C LEU A 75 -4.08 -16.70 -15.83
N SER A 76 -3.88 -17.13 -17.08
CA SER A 76 -2.86 -16.55 -17.98
C SER A 76 -3.07 -15.05 -18.18
N ARG A 77 -4.31 -14.64 -18.49
CA ARG A 77 -4.65 -13.23 -18.66
C ARG A 77 -4.38 -12.42 -17.39
N MET A 78 -4.67 -13.00 -16.22
CA MET A 78 -4.35 -12.35 -14.94
C MET A 78 -2.84 -12.26 -14.69
N GLU A 79 -2.08 -13.31 -14.97
CA GLU A 79 -0.61 -13.33 -14.80
C GLU A 79 0.08 -12.32 -15.73
N GLU A 80 -0.49 -12.06 -16.91
CA GLU A 80 -0.01 -11.05 -17.86
C GLU A 80 -0.23 -9.61 -17.34
N THR A 81 -1.40 -9.31 -16.75
CA THR A 81 -1.73 -7.92 -16.35
C THR A 81 -1.36 -7.60 -14.92
N LEU A 82 -1.38 -8.57 -14.02
CA LEU A 82 -1.21 -8.36 -12.58
C LEU A 82 0.13 -7.68 -12.21
N PRO A 83 1.29 -7.99 -12.82
CA PRO A 83 2.53 -7.30 -12.51
C PRO A 83 2.46 -5.79 -12.79
N LEU A 84 1.82 -5.40 -13.90
CA LEU A 84 1.63 -4.00 -14.25
C LEU A 84 0.65 -3.31 -13.29
N GLU A 85 -0.44 -3.99 -12.92
CA GLU A 85 -1.37 -3.49 -11.92
C GLU A 85 -0.72 -3.29 -10.55
N GLN A 86 0.16 -4.22 -10.13
CA GLN A 86 0.91 -4.14 -8.88
C GLN A 86 1.90 -2.98 -8.90
N ALA A 87 2.64 -2.80 -9.99
CA ALA A 87 3.55 -1.65 -10.14
C ALA A 87 2.78 -0.32 -10.07
N PHE A 88 1.66 -0.22 -10.79
CA PHE A 88 0.82 0.98 -10.76
C PHE A 88 0.28 1.29 -9.35
N ARG A 89 -0.21 0.26 -8.65
CA ARG A 89 -0.71 0.42 -7.27
C ARG A 89 0.40 0.80 -6.29
N ALA A 90 1.61 0.28 -6.46
CA ALA A 90 2.77 0.67 -5.66
C ALA A 90 3.07 2.18 -5.80
N ASP A 91 3.04 2.70 -7.04
CA ASP A 91 3.22 4.13 -7.30
C ASP A 91 2.10 4.98 -6.68
N GLU A 92 0.85 4.55 -6.81
CA GLU A 92 -0.29 5.24 -6.19
C GLU A 92 -0.18 5.26 -4.66
N ARG A 93 0.27 4.14 -4.08
CA ARG A 93 0.49 4.00 -2.64
C ARG A 93 1.56 4.97 -2.16
N GLU A 94 2.69 5.06 -2.87
CA GLU A 94 3.75 6.00 -2.55
C GLU A 94 3.28 7.46 -2.59
N ARG A 95 2.47 7.82 -3.60
CA ARG A 95 1.86 9.16 -3.70
C ARG A 95 0.89 9.45 -2.57
N ALA A 96 0.05 8.50 -2.20
CA ALA A 96 -0.87 8.63 -1.07
C ALA A 96 -0.10 8.82 0.24
N MET A 97 0.93 8.00 0.48
CA MET A 97 1.78 8.10 1.67
C MET A 97 2.54 9.43 1.73
N SER A 98 3.07 9.91 0.60
CA SER A 98 3.73 11.22 0.53
C SER A 98 2.79 12.37 0.91
N ARG A 99 1.52 12.30 0.49
CA ARG A 99 0.49 13.29 0.89
C ARG A 99 0.15 13.20 2.37
N ALA A 100 0.06 12.00 2.93
CA ALA A 100 -0.16 11.78 4.36
C ALA A 100 0.99 12.39 5.19
N VAL A 101 2.25 12.12 4.81
CA VAL A 101 3.43 12.70 5.45
C VAL A 101 3.42 14.23 5.37
N ALA A 102 3.10 14.80 4.21
CA ALA A 102 3.00 16.24 4.04
C ALA A 102 1.88 16.86 4.91
N ALA A 103 0.73 16.18 5.03
CA ALA A 103 -0.36 16.62 5.90
C ALA A 103 0.02 16.55 7.38
N GLN A 104 0.72 15.50 7.80
CA GLN A 104 1.25 15.35 9.15
C GLN A 104 2.28 16.45 9.49
N ALA A 105 3.22 16.73 8.58
CA ALA A 105 4.19 17.81 8.75
C ALA A 105 3.51 19.18 8.89
N ARG A 106 2.41 19.42 8.15
CA ARG A 106 1.60 20.65 8.32
C ARG A 106 0.94 20.72 9.70
N LEU A 107 0.40 19.61 10.21
CA LEU A 107 -0.20 19.56 11.55
C LEU A 107 0.84 19.80 12.65
N GLN A 108 2.04 19.23 12.51
CA GLN A 108 3.14 19.43 13.46
C GLN A 108 3.55 20.90 13.53
N ARG A 109 3.80 21.55 12.39
CA ARG A 109 4.12 22.99 12.35
C ARG A 109 3.04 23.85 13.00
N LEU A 110 1.77 23.58 12.69
CA LEU A 110 0.65 24.32 13.31
C LEU A 110 0.59 24.13 14.84
N SER A 111 1.01 22.96 15.34
CA SER A 111 1.08 22.70 16.79
C SER A 111 2.26 23.41 17.46
N GLU A 112 3.39 23.54 16.76
CA GLU A 112 4.58 24.25 17.23
C GLU A 112 4.35 25.78 17.22
N ASP A 113 3.77 26.31 16.15
CA ASP A 113 3.43 27.73 15.99
C ASP A 113 2.36 28.19 17.00
N GLY A 114 1.43 27.29 17.35
CA GLY A 114 0.41 27.53 18.39
C GLY A 114 0.94 27.44 19.83
N ALA A 115 2.07 26.75 20.05
CA ALA A 115 2.70 26.62 21.37
C ALA A 115 3.57 27.83 21.73
N THR A 116 4.02 28.61 20.76
CA THR A 116 4.80 29.84 20.99
C THR A 116 4.00 31.03 21.53
N ASP A 117 2.65 30.94 21.53
CA ASP A 117 1.77 32.01 22.05
C ASP A 117 1.34 31.79 23.51
N THR A 118 1.82 30.72 24.18
CA THR A 118 1.51 30.49 25.59
C THR A 118 2.54 31.13 26.52
N VAL A 119 2.14 32.28 27.08
CA VAL A 119 2.65 32.88 28.31
C VAL A 119 3.04 31.80 29.35
N PRO A 120 4.19 31.93 30.05
CA PRO A 120 4.62 30.96 31.06
C PRO A 120 3.59 30.88 32.20
N GLY A 121 2.81 29.79 32.24
CA GLY A 121 1.84 29.52 33.30
C GLY A 121 0.51 28.88 32.88
N ALA A 122 0.24 28.66 31.60
CA ALA A 122 -1.04 28.08 31.17
C ALA A 122 -1.07 26.55 31.31
N ARG A 123 -2.03 26.07 32.11
CA ARG A 123 -2.32 24.67 32.41
C ARG A 123 -2.46 23.82 31.14
N LYS A 124 -1.98 22.57 31.22
CA LYS A 124 -2.19 21.48 30.26
C LYS A 124 -3.68 21.36 29.93
N THR A 125 -4.17 22.08 28.92
CA THR A 125 -5.51 21.84 28.40
C THR A 125 -5.47 20.58 27.57
N THR A 126 -6.37 19.68 27.94
CA THR A 126 -6.64 18.35 27.40
C THR A 126 -7.20 18.41 25.97
N GLU A 127 -6.60 19.22 25.10
CA GLU A 127 -7.02 19.45 23.71
C GLU A 127 -5.91 19.09 22.70
N ALA A 128 -4.68 18.87 23.17
CA ALA A 128 -3.58 18.32 22.38
C ALA A 128 -3.63 16.78 22.23
N ALA A 129 -4.40 16.11 23.09
CA ALA A 129 -4.56 14.66 23.10
C ALA A 129 -5.12 14.05 21.78
N PRO A 130 -6.15 14.61 21.11
CA PRO A 130 -6.63 14.05 19.85
C PRO A 130 -5.61 14.19 18.71
N PHE A 131 -4.79 15.24 18.70
CA PHE A 131 -3.78 15.46 17.65
C PHE A 131 -2.58 14.52 17.78
N ALA A 132 -2.12 14.26 19.02
CA ALA A 132 -1.07 13.27 19.28
C ALA A 132 -1.55 11.84 18.98
N ALA A 133 -2.82 11.52 19.23
CA ALA A 133 -3.40 10.22 18.91
C ALA A 133 -3.53 9.99 17.39
N ILE A 134 -3.95 11.01 16.62
CA ILE A 134 -4.03 10.95 15.15
C ILE A 134 -2.63 10.84 14.53
N ALA A 135 -1.65 11.61 15.03
CA ALA A 135 -0.25 11.47 14.62
C ALA A 135 0.33 10.09 14.98
N GLY A 136 -0.07 9.53 16.13
CA GLY A 136 0.28 8.18 16.57
C GLY A 136 -0.25 7.10 15.63
N LEU A 137 -1.50 7.23 15.17
CA LEU A 137 -2.13 6.32 14.22
C LEU A 137 -1.48 6.42 12.83
N GLY A 138 -1.19 7.63 12.34
CA GLY A 138 -0.45 7.86 11.10
C GLY A 138 0.96 7.25 11.14
N ALA A 139 1.68 7.41 12.27
CA ALA A 139 2.97 6.78 12.50
C ALA A 139 2.91 5.25 12.65
N GLN A 140 1.77 4.70 13.07
CA GLN A 140 1.55 3.25 13.14
C GLN A 140 1.27 2.65 11.76
N ILE A 141 0.53 3.37 10.91
CA ILE A 141 0.27 3.01 9.51
C ILE A 141 1.56 3.10 8.69
N LEU A 142 2.38 4.15 8.90
CA LEU A 142 3.72 4.27 8.29
C LEU A 142 4.68 3.15 8.72
N ARG A 143 4.69 2.77 10.01
CA ARG A 143 5.49 1.64 10.51
C ARG A 143 5.02 0.28 9.99
N ARG A 144 3.71 0.05 9.91
CA ARG A 144 3.12 -1.17 9.33
C ARG A 144 3.36 -1.26 7.82
N SER A 145 3.54 -0.12 7.15
CA SER A 145 3.83 -0.02 5.72
C SER A 145 5.30 -0.20 5.35
N GLY A 146 6.18 -0.48 6.33
CA GLY A 146 7.57 -0.90 6.06
C GLY A 146 8.60 0.22 5.87
N MET A 147 8.29 1.48 6.19
CA MET A 147 9.30 2.57 6.19
C MET A 147 10.07 2.67 7.53
N SER A 148 10.48 1.53 8.08
CA SER A 148 11.64 1.47 8.99
C SER A 148 12.73 0.81 8.19
N GLY A 149 13.79 1.55 7.84
CA GLY A 149 14.91 1.05 7.04
C GLY A 149 15.31 -0.37 7.43
N GLY A 150 15.15 -1.30 6.50
CA GLY A 150 15.36 -2.72 6.73
C GLY A 150 14.97 -3.53 5.50
N ALA A 151 15.99 -3.94 4.75
CA ALA A 151 16.01 -4.91 3.65
C ALA A 151 14.68 -5.63 3.33
N HIS A 152 14.16 -5.39 2.13
CA HIS A 152 13.23 -6.29 1.46
C HIS A 152 13.88 -7.69 1.30
N PRO A 153 13.28 -8.78 1.80
CA PRO A 153 13.77 -10.14 1.58
C PRO A 153 13.09 -10.79 0.37
N VAL A 154 13.03 -10.13 -0.78
CA VAL A 154 12.45 -10.70 -2.02
C VAL A 154 13.44 -10.74 -3.20
N LEU A 155 14.69 -10.29 -3.01
CA LEU A 155 15.76 -10.43 -4.01
C LEU A 155 16.95 -11.23 -3.46
N ARG A 156 16.67 -12.38 -2.85
CA ARG A 156 17.70 -13.39 -2.53
C ARG A 156 17.30 -14.73 -3.14
N GLY A 157 17.44 -14.80 -4.46
CA GLY A 157 17.08 -15.97 -5.25
C GLY A 157 17.57 -15.95 -6.70
N ILE A 158 18.42 -14.99 -7.08
CA ILE A 158 19.22 -15.12 -8.30
C ILE A 158 20.65 -15.39 -7.82
N GLU A 159 20.86 -16.58 -7.27
CA GLU A 159 22.19 -17.13 -7.14
C GLU A 159 22.70 -17.37 -8.56
N THR A 160 23.75 -16.64 -8.89
CA THR A 160 24.72 -16.87 -9.95
C THR A 160 24.84 -18.36 -10.29
N ALA A 161 24.41 -18.73 -11.51
CA ALA A 161 24.85 -19.98 -12.11
C ALA A 161 26.38 -19.93 -12.24
N PRO A 162 27.13 -20.91 -11.71
CA PRO A 162 28.55 -21.03 -11.98
C PRO A 162 28.74 -21.44 -13.44
N GLY A 163 29.72 -20.83 -14.10
CA GLY A 163 30.01 -21.01 -15.52
C GLY A 163 30.19 -22.47 -15.94
N GLY A 164 29.85 -22.73 -17.21
CA GLY A 164 30.09 -23.98 -17.90
C GLY A 164 29.88 -23.81 -19.40
N ASP A 165 30.97 -23.47 -20.07
CA ASP A 165 31.31 -23.66 -21.49
C ASP A 165 30.44 -23.07 -22.61
N MET A 166 31.00 -22.00 -23.17
CA MET A 166 30.81 -21.63 -24.57
C MET A 166 31.25 -22.79 -25.47
N HIS A 167 30.30 -23.44 -26.14
CA HIS A 167 30.61 -24.11 -27.40
C HIS A 167 30.33 -23.15 -28.56
N ALA A 168 31.41 -22.89 -29.28
CA ALA A 168 31.49 -22.00 -30.42
C ALA A 168 30.57 -22.45 -31.55
N PHE A 169 30.05 -21.44 -32.23
CA PHE A 169 29.43 -21.48 -33.52
C PHE A 169 30.47 -21.91 -34.56
N GLU A 170 30.31 -23.07 -35.18
CA GLU A 170 30.98 -23.39 -36.46
C GLU A 170 29.90 -23.63 -37.52
N PRO A 171 29.90 -22.87 -38.63
CA PRO A 171 29.05 -23.14 -39.78
C PRO A 171 29.76 -24.08 -40.76
N GLU A 172 29.08 -25.14 -41.18
CA GLU A 172 29.25 -25.75 -42.51
C GLU A 172 28.00 -25.49 -43.35
#